data_AF-A0A0L0CVJ2-F1
#
_entry.id   AF-A0A0L0CVJ2-F1
#
_cell.length_a   1.000
_cell.length_b   1.000
_cell.length_c   1.000
_cell.angle_alpha   90.00
_cell.angle_beta   90.00
_cell.angle_gamma   90.00
#
_symmetry.space_group_name_H-M   'P 1'
#
loop_
_entity.id
_entity.type
_entity.pdbx_description
1 polymer ?
#
loop_
_entity_poly.entity_id
_entity_poly.type
_entity_poly.pdbx_seq_one_letter_code
_entity_poly.pdbx_strand_id
1 'polypeptide(L)'
;MQFIKNLQLNKKKDSDSSEQVLTNKKNKMKYEDFNFIRTLGTGSFGRVILATYKNGNYPPVAIKRFEKCKIIRQKQVDHVFSERKILNYINHPFCVNLHGSFKDDSYLYLVLEFVIGGEFFTFLRRNKRFPNDVGCFYAAQIVLIFEYLQSLNIVYRDLKPENLLLDKDGFIKMTDFGFAKIVETRTYTLCGTPEYIAPEILLNVGHGKAVCKKKKCGKIT
;
A
#
# COMPACT_ATOMS: atom_id res chain seq x y z
N MET A 1 -0.92 -21.49 31.73
CA MET A 1 -1.90 -20.39 31.86
C MET A 1 -1.34 -19.28 32.75
N GLN A 2 -0.46 -18.42 32.23
CA GLN A 2 0.10 -17.30 33.02
C GLN A 2 0.72 -16.22 32.11
N PHE A 3 -0.04 -15.63 31.18
CA PHE A 3 0.47 -14.55 30.31
C PHE A 3 -0.50 -13.36 30.12
N ILE A 4 -1.60 -13.32 30.86
CA ILE A 4 -2.56 -12.22 30.85
C ILE A 4 -2.70 -11.67 32.27
N LYS A 5 -1.72 -10.89 32.73
CA LYS A 5 -1.89 -10.08 33.96
C LYS A 5 -1.00 -8.85 34.15
N ASN A 6 -0.17 -8.47 33.17
CA ASN A 6 0.76 -7.33 33.33
C ASN A 6 0.52 -6.20 32.33
N LEU A 7 -0.68 -5.61 32.31
CA LEU A 7 -0.95 -4.37 31.56
C LEU A 7 -1.89 -3.38 32.28
N GLN A 8 -2.00 -3.45 33.61
CA GLN A 8 -2.85 -2.54 34.40
C GLN A 8 -2.19 -1.88 35.62
N LEU A 9 -0.88 -1.68 35.61
CA LEU A 9 -0.20 -0.91 36.66
C LEU A 9 0.76 0.09 36.03
N ASN A 10 0.27 1.31 35.81
CA ASN A 10 0.97 2.58 36.05
C ASN A 10 0.04 3.76 35.72
N LYS A 11 -0.84 4.09 36.67
CA LYS A 11 -1.51 5.39 36.78
C LYS A 11 -1.09 6.02 38.11
N LYS A 12 -0.33 7.10 38.06
CA LYS A 12 -0.29 8.27 38.97
C LYS A 12 0.55 9.33 38.25
N LYS A 13 -0.09 10.38 37.72
CA LYS A 13 -0.38 11.68 38.34
C LYS A 13 0.91 12.41 38.73
N ASP A 14 1.28 13.38 37.89
CA ASP A 14 1.71 14.71 38.33
C ASP A 14 1.17 15.74 37.34
N SER A 15 0.71 16.85 37.90
CA SER A 15 -0.01 17.96 37.29
C SER A 15 0.94 19.07 36.89
N ASP A 16 0.71 19.66 35.72
CA ASP A 16 0.27 21.06 35.50
C ASP A 16 0.90 21.67 34.23
N SER A 17 0.19 22.66 33.65
CA SER A 17 0.48 23.46 32.45
C SER A 17 0.05 22.92 31.07
N SER A 18 -1.22 23.20 30.76
CA SER A 18 -1.68 23.87 29.54
C SER A 18 -1.07 23.47 28.19
N GLU A 19 -1.50 22.32 27.65
CA GLU A 19 -1.53 22.13 26.21
C GLU A 19 -2.86 21.46 25.85
N GLN A 20 -3.80 22.26 25.34
CA GLN A 20 -5.07 21.76 24.83
C GLN A 20 -4.80 20.93 23.57
N VAL A 21 -4.48 19.66 23.79
CA VAL A 21 -4.41 18.67 22.72
C VAL A 21 -5.81 18.50 22.17
N LEU A 22 -6.07 19.16 21.03
CA LEU A 22 -7.17 18.91 20.11
C LEU A 22 -7.03 17.48 19.55
N THR A 23 -7.23 16.46 20.39
CA THR A 23 -7.47 15.11 19.90
C THR A 23 -8.88 15.07 19.32
N ASN A 24 -9.01 15.46 18.05
CA ASN A 24 -10.17 15.13 17.24
C ASN A 24 -10.47 13.64 17.43
N LYS A 25 -11.56 13.32 18.12
CA LYS A 25 -12.13 11.97 18.17
C LYS A 25 -12.46 11.57 16.74
N LYS A 26 -11.54 10.92 16.03
CA LYS A 26 -11.88 10.15 14.82
C LYS A 26 -12.94 9.13 15.26
N ASN A 27 -14.18 9.33 14.83
CA ASN A 27 -15.25 8.37 15.08
C ASN A 27 -14.77 6.99 14.63
N LYS A 28 -14.81 6.03 15.57
CA LYS A 28 -14.28 4.70 15.35
C LYS A 28 -15.20 3.98 14.37
N MET A 29 -14.72 3.75 13.15
CA MET A 29 -15.46 3.04 12.09
C MET A 29 -15.88 1.64 12.56
N LYS A 30 -17.05 1.20 12.11
CA LYS A 30 -17.64 -0.12 12.39
C LYS A 30 -18.13 -0.77 11.10
N TYR A 31 -18.32 -2.09 11.15
CA TYR A 31 -18.87 -2.86 10.03
C TYR A 31 -20.23 -2.33 9.57
N GLU A 32 -21.07 -1.91 10.53
CA GLU A 32 -22.43 -1.42 10.29
C GLU A 32 -22.48 -0.09 9.54
N ASP A 33 -21.38 0.67 9.49
CA ASP A 33 -21.31 1.97 8.82
C ASP A 33 -21.29 1.84 7.28
N PHE A 34 -21.15 0.62 6.75
CA PHE A 34 -20.92 0.36 5.33
C PHE A 34 -22.01 -0.49 4.69
N ASN A 35 -22.33 -0.16 3.44
CA ASN A 35 -23.07 -1.02 2.51
C ASN A 35 -22.07 -1.74 1.61
N PHE A 36 -21.90 -3.05 1.81
CA PHE A 36 -21.01 -3.87 0.98
C PHE A 36 -21.71 -4.24 -0.33
N ILE A 37 -21.08 -3.91 -1.47
CA ILE A 37 -21.70 -4.01 -2.80
C ILE A 37 -21.24 -5.27 -3.53
N ARG A 38 -19.95 -5.38 -3.86
CA ARG A 38 -19.40 -6.52 -4.61
C ARG A 38 -17.95 -6.81 -4.27
N THR A 39 -17.51 -8.04 -4.46
CA THR A 39 -16.09 -8.40 -4.32
C THR A 39 -15.32 -7.90 -5.54
N LEU A 40 -14.24 -7.14 -5.31
CA LEU A 40 -13.32 -6.64 -6.34
C LEU A 40 -12.19 -7.63 -6.61
N GLY A 41 -11.76 -8.38 -5.59
CA GLY A 41 -10.71 -9.38 -5.73
C GLY A 41 -10.60 -10.28 -4.50
N THR A 42 -10.01 -11.46 -4.67
CA THR A 42 -9.76 -12.42 -3.59
C THR A 42 -8.26 -12.64 -3.42
N GLY A 43 -7.79 -12.53 -2.19
CA GLY A 43 -6.40 -12.80 -1.81
C GLY A 43 -6.29 -14.07 -0.98
N SER A 44 -5.05 -14.47 -0.68
CA SER A 44 -4.72 -15.66 0.13
C SER A 44 -5.31 -15.63 1.56
N PHE A 45 -5.50 -14.45 2.14
CA PHE A 45 -5.95 -14.27 3.53
C PHE A 45 -7.30 -13.56 3.65
N GLY A 46 -7.96 -13.27 2.52
CA GLY A 46 -9.11 -12.37 2.55
C GLY A 46 -9.64 -11.98 1.17
N ARG A 47 -10.35 -10.86 1.14
CA ARG A 47 -10.92 -10.30 -0.10
C ARG A 47 -11.03 -8.78 -0.02
N VAL A 48 -11.04 -8.14 -1.18
CA VAL A 48 -11.31 -6.71 -1.34
C VAL A 48 -12.75 -6.54 -1.79
N ILE A 49 -13.52 -5.70 -1.09
CA ILE A 49 -14.95 -5.51 -1.34
C ILE A 49 -15.21 -4.03 -1.60
N LEU A 50 -15.92 -3.71 -2.68
CA LEU A 50 -16.44 -2.37 -2.92
C LEU A 50 -17.57 -2.09 -1.93
N ALA A 51 -17.53 -0.96 -1.25
CA ALA A 51 -18.55 -0.53 -0.33
C ALA A 51 -18.81 0.98 -0.41
N THR A 52 -19.96 1.42 0.10
CA THR A 52 -20.28 2.83 0.32
C THR A 52 -20.58 3.07 1.80
N TYR A 53 -20.36 4.29 2.27
CA TYR A 53 -20.81 4.68 3.61
C TYR A 53 -22.34 4.76 3.63
N LYS A 54 -22.98 4.26 4.70
CA LYS A 54 -24.44 4.36 4.87
C LYS A 54 -24.90 5.78 5.13
N ASN A 55 -24.07 6.56 5.84
CA ASN A 55 -24.37 7.91 6.27
C ASN A 55 -23.46 8.90 5.55
N GLY A 56 -24.06 9.96 4.99
CA GLY A 56 -23.35 11.04 4.32
C GLY A 56 -23.08 10.78 2.83
N ASN A 57 -22.69 11.84 2.12
CA ASN A 57 -22.36 11.79 0.70
C ASN A 57 -20.85 11.63 0.52
N TYR A 58 -20.34 10.44 0.82
CA TYR A 58 -18.93 10.09 0.67
C TYR A 58 -18.71 9.24 -0.59
N PRO A 59 -17.55 9.37 -1.26
CA PRO A 59 -17.22 8.51 -2.39
C PRO A 59 -17.15 7.02 -1.95
N PRO A 60 -17.35 6.08 -2.90
CA PRO A 60 -17.15 4.66 -2.63
C PRO A 60 -15.75 4.34 -2.13
N VAL A 61 -15.62 3.24 -1.40
CA VAL A 61 -14.37 2.75 -0.79
C VAL A 61 -14.10 1.29 -1.14
N ALA A 62 -12.83 0.91 -1.14
CA ALA A 62 -12.40 -0.47 -1.24
C ALA A 62 -12.04 -0.98 0.16
N ILE A 63 -12.78 -1.97 0.67
CA ILE A 63 -12.54 -2.55 1.98
C ILE A 63 -11.78 -3.87 1.82
N LYS A 64 -10.50 -3.87 2.22
CA LYS A 64 -9.67 -5.09 2.30
C LYS A 64 -9.97 -5.79 3.62
N ARG A 65 -10.69 -6.91 3.54
CA ARG A 65 -11.12 -7.73 4.69
C ARG A 65 -10.22 -8.95 4.82
N PHE A 66 -9.61 -9.13 5.99
CA PHE A 66 -8.75 -10.26 6.30
C PHE A 66 -9.38 -11.18 7.36
N GLU A 67 -9.28 -12.49 7.17
CA GLU A 67 -9.72 -13.50 8.14
C GLU A 67 -8.63 -13.76 9.18
N LYS A 68 -8.89 -13.46 10.46
CA LYS A 68 -7.87 -13.59 11.52
C LYS A 68 -7.33 -15.02 11.63
N CYS A 69 -8.21 -16.02 11.61
CA CYS A 69 -7.81 -17.42 11.68
C CYS A 69 -6.86 -17.81 10.53
N LYS A 70 -7.10 -17.32 9.31
CA LYS A 70 -6.22 -17.57 8.15
C LYS A 70 -4.88 -16.87 8.27
N ILE A 71 -4.86 -15.62 8.76
CA ILE A 71 -3.63 -14.86 8.98
C ILE A 71 -2.72 -15.59 9.99
N ILE A 72 -3.30 -16.03 11.12
CA ILE A 72 -2.56 -16.74 12.18
C ILE A 72 -2.01 -18.06 11.64
N ARG A 73 -2.87 -18.87 11.00
CA ARG A 73 -2.47 -20.17 10.44
C ARG A 73 -1.32 -20.06 9.43
N GLN A 74 -1.30 -18.99 8.63
CA GLN A 74 -0.28 -18.76 7.60
C GLN A 74 0.92 -17.94 8.10
N LYS A 75 0.97 -17.58 9.39
CA LYS A 75 2.03 -16.77 10.02
C LYS A 75 2.26 -15.41 9.35
N GLN A 76 1.17 -14.73 8.98
CA GLN A 76 1.21 -13.44 8.24
C GLN A 76 0.79 -12.24 9.08
N VAL A 77 0.80 -12.39 10.41
CA VAL A 77 0.37 -11.35 11.35
C VAL A 77 1.18 -10.08 11.14
N ASP A 78 2.51 -10.20 11.10
CA ASP A 78 3.41 -9.04 10.95
C ASP A 78 3.22 -8.31 9.62
N HIS A 79 2.95 -9.04 8.53
CA HIS A 79 2.70 -8.43 7.22
C HIS A 79 1.42 -7.58 7.24
N VAL A 80 0.33 -8.06 7.84
CA VAL A 80 -0.93 -7.29 7.95
C VAL A 80 -0.75 -6.05 8.84
N PHE A 81 -0.01 -6.17 9.94
CA PHE A 81 0.31 -5.01 10.80
C PHE A 81 1.23 -4.01 10.10
N SER A 82 2.24 -4.48 9.38
CA SER A 82 3.14 -3.66 8.58
C SER A 82 2.39 -2.91 7.49
N GLU A 83 1.50 -3.60 6.76
CA GLU A 83 0.65 -3.00 5.73
C GLU A 83 -0.17 -1.84 6.28
N ARG A 84 -0.90 -2.07 7.38
CA ARG A 84 -1.68 -1.01 8.05
C ARG A 84 -0.79 0.14 8.51
N LYS A 85 0.39 -0.15 9.05
CA LYS A 85 1.32 0.87 9.56
C LYS A 85 1.84 1.75 8.42
N ILE A 86 2.27 1.14 7.32
CA ILE A 86 2.79 1.83 6.14
C ILE A 86 1.69 2.66 5.49
N LEU A 87 0.51 2.07 5.26
CA LEU A 87 -0.63 2.77 4.69
C LEU A 87 -1.10 3.97 5.52
N ASN A 88 -0.88 3.96 6.83
CA ASN A 88 -1.19 5.09 7.71
C ASN A 88 -0.08 6.17 7.70
N TYR A 89 1.10 5.85 7.19
CA TYR A 89 2.25 6.76 7.16
C TYR A 89 2.44 7.42 5.79
N ILE A 90 2.09 6.72 4.71
CA ILE A 90 2.18 7.26 3.35
C ILE A 90 0.99 8.17 3.03
N ASN A 91 1.27 9.20 2.24
CA ASN A 91 0.31 10.11 1.63
C ASN A 91 0.92 10.64 0.34
N HIS A 92 0.53 10.05 -0.79
CA HIS A 92 1.09 10.37 -2.09
C HIS A 92 -0.01 10.23 -3.16
N PRO A 93 -0.11 11.15 -4.15
CA PRO A 93 -1.18 11.13 -5.14
C PRO A 93 -1.26 9.81 -5.94
N PHE A 94 -0.12 9.15 -6.17
CA PHE A 94 -0.04 7.89 -6.91
C PHE A 94 -0.03 6.63 -6.02
N CYS A 95 -0.36 6.75 -4.73
CA CYS A 95 -0.56 5.61 -3.84
C CYS A 95 -2.02 5.59 -3.36
N VAL A 96 -2.56 4.39 -3.13
CA VAL A 96 -3.89 4.22 -2.53
C VAL A 96 -3.86 4.70 -1.07
N ASN A 97 -4.79 5.59 -0.72
CA ASN A 97 -4.87 6.14 0.62
C ASN A 97 -5.70 5.27 1.57
N LEU A 98 -5.30 5.23 2.84
CA LEU A 98 -6.06 4.59 3.92
C LEU A 98 -6.95 5.63 4.61
N HIS A 99 -8.26 5.45 4.51
CA HIS A 99 -9.23 6.27 5.25
C HIS A 99 -9.29 5.86 6.73
N GLY A 100 -9.15 4.56 7.01
CA GLY A 100 -9.11 4.04 8.36
C GLY A 100 -9.11 2.52 8.42
N SER A 101 -9.18 1.99 9.64
CA SER A 101 -9.22 0.54 9.87
C SER A 101 -10.08 0.20 11.06
N PHE A 102 -10.69 -0.98 11.04
CA PHE A 102 -11.50 -1.51 12.13
C PHE A 102 -11.39 -3.04 12.20
N LYS A 103 -11.95 -3.63 13.25
CA LYS A 103 -11.95 -5.08 13.48
C LYS A 103 -13.23 -5.51 14.19
N ASP A 104 -13.65 -6.74 13.92
CA ASP A 104 -14.64 -7.47 14.72
C ASP A 104 -13.95 -8.70 15.34
N ASP A 105 -14.71 -9.69 15.82
CA ASP A 105 -14.15 -10.90 16.43
C ASP A 105 -13.41 -11.79 15.42
N SER A 106 -13.86 -11.85 14.17
CA SER A 106 -13.38 -12.77 13.14
C SER A 106 -12.44 -12.13 12.10
N TYR A 107 -12.55 -10.82 11.88
CA TYR A 107 -11.95 -10.13 10.75
C TYR A 107 -11.22 -8.83 11.13
N LEU A 108 -10.27 -8.46 10.28
CA LEU A 108 -9.66 -7.12 10.23
C LEU A 108 -10.06 -6.43 8.92
N TYR A 109 -10.24 -5.12 8.97
CA TYR A 109 -10.71 -4.32 7.84
C TYR A 109 -9.81 -3.10 7.64
N LEU A 110 -9.31 -2.92 6.42
CA LEU A 110 -8.70 -1.67 5.97
C LEU A 110 -9.65 -0.99 4.99
N VAL A 111 -10.00 0.26 5.26
CA VAL A 111 -10.87 1.09 4.42
C VAL A 111 -9.99 1.96 3.54
N LEU A 112 -9.94 1.63 2.26
CA LEU A 112 -9.05 2.22 1.27
C LEU A 112 -9.83 3.08 0.28
N GLU A 113 -9.13 4.03 -0.34
CA GLU A 113 -9.60 4.72 -1.54
C GLU A 113 -10.02 3.70 -2.62
N PHE A 114 -11.21 3.87 -3.19
CA PHE A 114 -11.64 3.06 -4.33
C PHE A 114 -11.13 3.65 -5.64
N VAL A 115 -10.37 2.86 -6.39
CA VAL A 115 -9.80 3.24 -7.68
C VAL A 115 -10.60 2.56 -8.79
N ILE A 116 -11.27 3.34 -9.64
CA ILE A 116 -12.30 2.84 -10.57
C ILE A 116 -11.75 2.21 -11.86
N GLY A 117 -10.60 2.66 -12.36
CA GLY A 117 -10.09 2.26 -13.68
C GLY A 117 -9.50 0.86 -13.76
N GLY A 118 -9.52 0.11 -12.65
CA GLY A 118 -9.11 -1.29 -12.62
C GLY A 118 -7.60 -1.49 -12.74
N GLU A 119 -7.20 -2.73 -13.02
CA GLU A 119 -5.79 -3.13 -13.07
C GLU A 119 -5.08 -2.61 -14.31
N PHE A 120 -3.93 -1.96 -14.10
CA PHE A 120 -3.03 -1.52 -15.18
C PHE A 120 -2.57 -2.68 -16.05
N PHE A 121 -2.41 -3.88 -15.47
CA PHE A 121 -2.09 -5.10 -16.22
C PHE A 121 -3.09 -5.41 -17.34
N THR A 122 -4.38 -5.20 -17.11
CA THR A 122 -5.42 -5.43 -18.13
C THR A 122 -5.29 -4.41 -19.26
N PHE A 123 -4.94 -3.16 -18.93
CA PHE A 123 -4.67 -2.13 -19.91
C PHE A 123 -3.42 -2.44 -20.75
N LEU A 124 -2.34 -2.91 -20.12
CA LEU A 124 -1.13 -3.40 -20.78
C LEU A 124 -1.42 -4.54 -21.77
N ARG A 125 -2.13 -5.59 -21.31
CA ARG A 125 -2.44 -6.76 -22.16
C ARG A 125 -3.26 -6.40 -23.39
N ARG A 126 -4.22 -5.48 -23.27
CA ARG A 126 -5.06 -5.03 -24.39
C ARG A 126 -4.27 -4.29 -25.46
N ASN A 127 -3.32 -3.45 -25.05
CA ASN A 127 -2.59 -2.59 -25.97
C ASN A 127 -1.34 -3.26 -26.58
N LYS A 128 -0.92 -4.44 -26.09
CA LYS A 128 0.29 -5.21 -26.48
C LYS A 128 1.62 -4.46 -26.30
N ARG A 129 1.75 -3.28 -26.90
CA ARG A 129 2.92 -2.41 -26.82
C ARG A 129 2.47 -0.95 -26.81
N PHE A 130 2.94 -0.20 -25.82
CA PHE A 130 2.65 1.23 -25.79
C PHE A 130 3.56 2.01 -26.73
N PRO A 131 3.05 3.12 -27.29
CA PRO A 131 3.88 4.22 -27.76
C PRO A 131 4.88 4.66 -26.68
N ASN A 132 6.04 5.13 -27.13
CA ASN A 132 7.18 5.38 -26.23
C ASN A 132 6.90 6.51 -25.22
N ASP A 133 6.17 7.53 -25.65
CA ASP A 133 5.63 8.63 -24.84
C ASP A 133 4.68 8.12 -23.73
N VAL A 134 3.76 7.22 -24.07
CA VAL A 134 2.84 6.60 -23.09
C VAL A 134 3.61 5.73 -22.09
N GLY A 135 4.59 4.97 -22.55
CA GLY A 135 5.49 4.20 -21.67
C GLY A 135 6.25 5.11 -20.69
N CYS A 136 6.82 6.21 -21.19
CA CYS A 136 7.51 7.20 -20.38
C CYS A 136 6.58 7.86 -19.35
N PHE A 137 5.33 8.15 -19.70
CA PHE A 137 4.35 8.75 -18.79
C PHE A 137 4.08 7.86 -17.55
N TYR A 138 3.88 6.57 -17.75
CA TYR A 138 3.66 5.63 -16.64
C TYR A 138 4.94 5.32 -15.87
N ALA A 139 6.07 5.18 -16.56
CA ALA A 139 7.37 4.98 -15.93
C ALA A 139 7.72 6.16 -15.01
N ALA A 140 7.47 7.40 -15.43
CA ALA A 140 7.71 8.59 -14.61
C ALA A 140 6.89 8.57 -13.30
N GLN A 141 5.61 8.19 -13.37
CA GLN A 141 4.77 8.06 -12.16
C GLN A 141 5.30 6.99 -11.21
N ILE A 142 5.71 5.83 -11.74
CA ILE A 142 6.29 4.75 -10.94
C ILE A 142 7.58 5.23 -10.25
N VAL A 143 8.46 5.93 -10.97
CA VAL A 143 9.68 6.52 -10.40
C VAL A 143 9.35 7.48 -9.26
N LEU A 144 8.36 8.37 -9.43
CA LEU A 144 7.94 9.31 -8.38
C LEU A 144 7.41 8.58 -7.13
N ILE A 145 6.66 7.49 -7.30
CA ILE A 145 6.22 6.65 -6.18
C ILE A 145 7.42 6.08 -5.42
N PHE A 146 8.40 5.51 -6.14
CA PHE A 146 9.57 4.92 -5.50
C PHE A 146 10.46 5.95 -4.82
N GLU A 147 10.67 7.11 -5.44
CA GLU A 147 11.40 8.23 -4.83
C GLU A 147 10.73 8.65 -3.52
N TYR A 148 9.40 8.79 -3.52
CA TYR A 148 8.64 9.10 -2.32
C TYR A 148 8.79 8.04 -1.23
N LEU A 149 8.59 6.76 -1.55
CA LEU A 149 8.72 5.68 -0.57
C LEU A 149 10.14 5.58 0.00
N GLN A 150 11.16 5.76 -0.86
CA GLN A 150 12.55 5.77 -0.44
C GLN A 150 12.84 6.93 0.52
N SER A 151 12.25 8.12 0.30
CA SER A 151 12.39 9.26 1.22
C SER A 151 11.88 8.96 2.64
N LEU A 152 10.97 7.99 2.77
CA LEU A 152 10.40 7.49 4.03
C LEU A 152 11.08 6.22 4.53
N ASN A 153 12.18 5.79 3.90
CA ASN A 153 12.85 4.51 4.16
C ASN A 153 11.93 3.29 4.01
N ILE A 154 10.94 3.36 3.12
CA ILE A 154 10.04 2.26 2.80
C ILE A 154 10.53 1.56 1.53
N VAL A 155 10.77 0.25 1.65
CA VAL A 155 11.05 -0.61 0.50
C VAL A 155 9.76 -1.33 0.10
N TYR A 156 9.30 -1.09 -1.13
CA TYR A 156 8.20 -1.84 -1.74
C TYR A 156 8.77 -3.06 -2.46
N ARG A 157 8.32 -4.27 -2.08
CA ARG A 157 8.95 -5.54 -2.48
C ARG A 157 8.12 -6.41 -3.43
N ASP A 158 6.96 -5.93 -3.88
CA ASP A 158 6.02 -6.68 -4.71
C ASP A 158 5.55 -5.84 -5.90
N LEU A 159 6.52 -5.27 -6.64
CA LEU A 159 6.21 -4.53 -7.86
C LEU A 159 5.79 -5.50 -8.96
N LYS A 160 4.51 -5.45 -9.30
CA LYS A 160 3.93 -6.18 -10.42
C LYS A 160 2.76 -5.38 -11.01
N PRO A 161 2.46 -5.52 -12.31
CA PRO A 161 1.38 -4.79 -12.97
C PRO A 161 0.00 -4.93 -12.30
N GLU A 162 -0.26 -6.02 -11.59
CA GLU A 162 -1.49 -6.30 -10.84
C GLU A 162 -1.65 -5.41 -9.60
N ASN A 163 -0.53 -4.91 -9.04
CA ASN A 163 -0.53 -3.99 -7.89
C ASN A 163 -0.55 -2.51 -8.33
N LEU A 164 -0.72 -2.24 -9.62
CA LEU A 164 -0.91 -0.90 -10.17
C LEU A 164 -2.33 -0.79 -10.70
N LEU A 165 -3.09 0.17 -10.16
CA LEU A 165 -4.43 0.49 -10.63
C LEU A 165 -4.41 1.77 -11.45
N LEU A 166 -5.39 1.94 -12.33
CA LEU A 166 -5.62 3.21 -13.04
C LEU A 166 -6.79 3.94 -12.39
N ASP A 167 -6.63 5.23 -12.12
CA ASP A 167 -7.74 6.07 -11.67
C ASP A 167 -8.63 6.54 -12.83
N LYS A 168 -9.62 7.38 -12.51
CA LYS A 168 -10.58 7.90 -13.49
C LYS A 168 -9.94 8.82 -14.54
N ASP A 169 -8.81 9.43 -14.21
CA ASP A 169 -8.10 10.39 -15.06
C ASP A 169 -6.92 9.72 -15.80
N GLY A 170 -6.69 8.42 -15.56
CA GLY A 170 -5.67 7.61 -16.22
C GLY A 170 -4.32 7.60 -15.52
N PHE A 171 -4.22 8.07 -14.28
CA PHE A 171 -3.00 8.01 -13.47
C PHE A 171 -2.89 6.70 -12.69
N ILE A 172 -1.65 6.33 -12.37
CA ILE A 172 -1.33 5.14 -11.59
C ILE A 172 -1.65 5.38 -10.11
N LYS A 173 -2.27 4.36 -9.51
CA LYS A 173 -2.42 4.19 -8.06
C LYS A 173 -1.79 2.87 -7.64
N MET A 174 -0.65 2.94 -6.97
CA MET A 174 -0.02 1.75 -6.37
C MET A 174 -0.83 1.27 -5.17
N THR A 175 -1.09 -0.02 -5.12
CA THR A 175 -1.83 -0.71 -4.06
C THR A 175 -1.01 -1.87 -3.48
N ASP A 176 -1.61 -2.56 -2.51
CA ASP A 176 -1.07 -3.74 -1.82
C ASP A 176 0.33 -3.55 -1.22
N PHE A 177 0.37 -2.95 -0.03
CA PHE A 177 1.60 -2.73 0.74
C PHE A 177 1.92 -3.91 1.68
N GLY A 178 1.31 -5.09 1.47
CA GLY A 178 1.47 -6.28 2.32
C GLY A 178 2.92 -6.73 2.52
N PHE A 179 3.76 -6.54 1.50
CA PHE A 179 5.16 -6.90 1.54
C PHE A 179 6.10 -5.71 1.76
N ALA A 180 5.57 -4.49 1.84
CA ALA A 180 6.39 -3.31 2.07
C ALA A 180 6.97 -3.31 3.50
N LYS A 181 8.17 -2.75 3.65
CA LYS A 181 8.88 -2.72 4.93
C LYS A 181 9.61 -1.39 5.12
N ILE A 182 9.50 -0.82 6.32
CA ILE A 182 10.35 0.31 6.75
C ILE A 182 11.72 -0.26 7.14
N VAL A 183 12.79 0.30 6.61
CA VAL A 183 14.17 -0.16 6.87
C VAL A 183 15.01 0.99 7.41
N GLU A 184 15.38 0.93 8.68
CA GLU A 184 16.03 2.04 9.41
C GLU A 184 17.46 2.34 8.93
N THR A 185 18.16 1.35 8.41
CA THR A 185 19.48 1.49 7.80
C THR A 185 19.35 1.46 6.29
N ARG A 186 20.03 2.37 5.55
CA ARG A 186 20.17 2.32 4.09
C ARG A 186 20.70 0.94 3.65
N THR A 187 19.80 0.01 3.38
CA THR A 187 20.16 -1.29 2.85
C THR A 187 19.90 -1.28 1.35
N TYR A 188 20.96 -1.43 0.58
CA TYR A 188 20.96 -1.70 -0.87
C TYR A 188 20.40 -3.10 -1.20
N THR A 189 19.50 -3.63 -0.37
CA THR A 189 19.03 -5.01 -0.46
C THR A 189 17.98 -5.13 -1.55
N LEU A 190 18.46 -5.55 -2.71
CA LEU A 190 17.72 -6.09 -3.84
C LEU A 190 16.54 -6.97 -3.35
N CYS A 191 15.30 -6.51 -3.51
CA CYS A 191 14.11 -7.31 -3.25
C CYS A 191 13.11 -7.12 -4.40
N GLY A 192 13.15 -8.03 -5.37
CA GLY A 192 12.22 -8.12 -6.50
C GLY A 192 12.42 -9.44 -7.22
N THR A 193 11.42 -9.87 -8.01
CA THR A 193 11.55 -11.00 -8.93
C THR A 193 12.62 -10.64 -9.98
N PRO A 194 13.60 -11.52 -10.30
CA PRO A 194 14.76 -11.19 -11.13
C PRO A 194 14.42 -10.67 -12.54
N GLU A 195 13.19 -10.88 -13.01
CA GLU A 195 12.68 -10.43 -14.30
C GLU A 195 12.47 -8.90 -14.41
N TYR A 196 12.37 -8.18 -13.29
CA TYR A 196 12.05 -6.74 -13.25
C TYR A 196 13.19 -5.85 -12.76
N ILE A 197 14.39 -6.43 -12.61
CA ILE A 197 15.57 -5.74 -12.10
C ILE A 197 16.41 -5.27 -13.28
N ALA A 198 16.65 -3.97 -13.36
CA ALA A 198 17.52 -3.40 -14.39
C ALA A 198 18.95 -3.99 -14.27
N PRO A 199 19.62 -4.31 -15.39
CA PRO A 199 20.88 -5.07 -15.40
C PRO A 199 22.01 -4.43 -14.59
N GLU A 200 22.01 -3.11 -14.42
CA GLU A 200 22.96 -2.38 -13.60
C GLU A 200 22.82 -2.67 -12.09
N ILE A 201 21.63 -3.03 -11.62
CA ILE A 201 21.35 -3.36 -10.22
C ILE A 201 21.78 -4.80 -9.90
N LEU A 202 21.79 -5.70 -10.90
CA LEU A 202 22.31 -7.07 -10.78
C LEU A 202 23.84 -7.14 -10.65
N LEU A 203 24.56 -6.12 -11.11
CA LEU A 203 26.02 -6.13 -11.21
C LEU A 203 26.74 -5.52 -10.00
N ASN A 204 26.01 -5.12 -8.94
CA ASN A 204 26.55 -4.59 -7.69
C ASN A 204 27.57 -3.45 -7.88
N VAL A 205 27.44 -2.67 -8.95
CA VAL A 205 28.26 -1.49 -9.20
C VAL A 205 27.60 -0.32 -8.51
N GLY A 206 28.17 0.14 -7.40
CA GLY A 206 27.61 1.26 -6.63
C GLY A 206 27.38 2.50 -7.51
N HIS A 207 26.16 3.03 -7.53
CA HIS A 207 25.85 4.25 -8.26
C HIS A 207 25.98 5.48 -7.37
N GLY A 208 26.91 6.37 -7.75
CA GLY A 208 26.95 7.77 -7.33
C GLY A 208 25.99 8.63 -8.14
N LYS A 209 25.74 9.85 -7.64
CA LYS A 209 24.85 10.87 -8.24
C LYS A 209 25.11 11.08 -9.73
N ALA A 210 24.00 11.19 -10.46
CA ALA A 210 23.85 11.60 -11.85
C ALA A 210 24.42 10.63 -12.90
N VAL A 211 23.56 10.18 -13.81
CA VAL A 211 23.64 10.47 -15.25
C VAL A 211 22.44 9.80 -15.93
N CYS A 212 21.45 10.63 -16.27
CA CYS A 212 20.55 10.37 -17.37
C CYS A 212 21.24 10.90 -18.63
N LYS A 213 22.05 10.08 -19.32
CA LYS A 213 22.52 10.35 -20.70
C LYS A 213 22.63 9.06 -21.52
N LYS A 214 21.68 8.94 -22.46
CA LYS A 214 21.79 8.43 -23.84
C LYS A 214 22.73 7.25 -24.19
N LYS A 215 22.12 6.31 -24.94
CA LYS A 215 22.64 5.23 -25.84
C LYS A 215 22.88 3.90 -25.11
N LYS A 216 22.32 2.76 -25.54
CA LYS A 216 22.08 2.30 -26.91
C LYS A 216 20.69 1.69 -27.11
N CYS A 217 20.01 2.20 -28.13
CA CYS A 217 19.10 1.42 -28.96
C CYS A 217 19.92 0.29 -29.62
N GLY A 218 19.47 -0.96 -29.51
CA GLY A 218 20.11 -2.08 -30.18
C GLY A 218 19.63 -3.44 -29.67
N LYS A 219 18.78 -4.07 -30.48
CA LYS A 219 18.38 -5.50 -30.48
C LYS A 219 17.31 -5.92 -29.47
N ILE A 220 16.05 -5.78 -29.88
CA ILE A 220 15.10 -6.89 -29.88
C ILE A 220 14.31 -6.77 -31.20
N THR A 221 14.85 -7.41 -32.24
CA THR A 221 14.06 -7.91 -33.38
C THR A 221 13.25 -9.11 -32.93
#